data_AF-A0A519ETM0-F1
#
_entry.id   AF-A0A519ETM0-F1
#
_cell.length_a   1.000
_cell.length_b   1.000
_cell.length_c   1.000
_cell.angle_alpha   90.00
_cell.angle_beta   90.00
_cell.angle_gamma   90.00
#
_symmetry.space_group_name_H-M   'P 1'
#
loop_
_entity.id
_entity.type
_entity.pdbx_description
1 polymer ?
#
loop_
_entity_poly.entity_id
_entity_poly.type
_entity_poly.pdbx_seq_one_letter_code
_entity_poly.pdbx_strand_id
1 'polypeptide(L)'
;VIDQVTQVKQAWVRAVAAQQALSYAEQVNRSAQASAQLARRMQLVGNFSKLQRARQQVFYADATTDLALARHAVTATREDLVRILGLDEAQATRLTLPARLPDLPKAPRDPQEVSKTAAQQRLDVQLARSQLDLVGRAQGFNLLGTFIDVEVGARRDTVFDNAEGTRSTGRGFELDIRLPLFDWGGARRDLFSAQTLAAANRYDATVRGASSQLREGYSAYRTSYDVARHYRDEIVPLRQSIADENMLRYNGMFIGVFELLAEARAQVTSVRRAIDAQHQFWLADASLAAAVIGRPGGAVPAMGSGAAPAPAAAAAGAAH
;
A
#
# COMPACT_ATOMS: atom_id res chain seq x y z
N VAL A 1 -7.64 -11.14 -1.29
CA VAL A 1 -6.47 -11.86 -1.85
C VAL A 1 -5.45 -10.89 -2.43
N ILE A 2 -5.76 -10.07 -3.44
CA ILE A 2 -4.78 -9.17 -4.07
C ILE A 2 -4.15 -8.18 -3.09
N ASP A 3 -4.95 -7.56 -2.23
CA ASP A 3 -4.42 -6.65 -1.23
C ASP A 3 -3.46 -7.36 -0.26
N GLN A 4 -3.79 -8.59 0.14
CA GLN A 4 -2.88 -9.43 0.93
C GLN A 4 -1.57 -9.71 0.19
N VAL A 5 -1.61 -10.07 -1.10
CA VAL A 5 -0.41 -10.35 -1.89
C VAL A 5 0.46 -9.09 -2.03
N THR A 6 -0.17 -7.92 -2.23
CA THR A 6 0.54 -6.63 -2.25
C THR A 6 1.20 -6.34 -0.90
N GLN A 7 0.46 -6.50 0.20
CA GLN A 7 0.96 -6.29 1.56
C GLN A 7 2.13 -7.23 1.86
N VAL A 8 2.03 -8.51 1.50
CA VAL A 8 3.13 -9.50 1.63
C VAL A 8 4.35 -9.04 0.83
N LYS A 9 4.18 -8.64 -0.44
CA LYS A 9 5.31 -8.19 -1.27
C LYS A 9 5.97 -6.94 -0.68
N GLN A 10 5.19 -5.98 -0.20
CA GLN A 10 5.71 -4.77 0.45
C GLN A 10 6.43 -5.09 1.77
N ALA A 11 5.87 -5.96 2.61
CA ALA A 11 6.49 -6.40 3.86
C ALA A 11 7.80 -7.15 3.61
N TRP A 12 7.83 -8.03 2.60
CA TRP A 12 9.05 -8.72 2.17
C TRP A 12 10.13 -7.74 1.71
N VAL A 13 9.78 -6.75 0.88
CA VAL A 13 10.71 -5.70 0.44
C VAL A 13 11.28 -4.93 1.64
N ARG A 14 10.44 -4.55 2.61
CA ARG A 14 10.88 -3.86 3.84
C ARG A 14 11.83 -4.72 4.68
N ALA A 15 11.52 -6.00 4.86
CA ALA A 15 12.33 -6.92 5.65
C ALA A 15 13.71 -7.15 5.03
N VAL A 16 13.79 -7.35 3.70
CA VAL A 16 15.05 -7.50 2.99
C VAL A 16 15.87 -6.20 3.01
N ALA A 17 15.21 -5.04 2.83
CA ALA A 17 15.87 -3.74 2.91
C ALA A 17 16.45 -3.46 4.31
N ALA A 18 15.70 -3.79 5.37
CA ALA A 18 16.16 -3.65 6.75
C ALA A 18 17.39 -4.54 7.03
N GLN A 19 17.40 -5.77 6.51
CA GLN A 19 18.54 -6.67 6.64
C GLN A 19 19.81 -6.11 5.96
N GLN A 20 19.65 -5.56 4.75
CA GLN A 20 20.74 -4.91 4.02
C GLN A 20 21.25 -3.67 4.76
N ALA A 21 20.35 -2.85 5.30
CA ALA A 21 20.68 -1.67 6.10
C ALA A 21 21.43 -2.04 7.40
N LEU A 22 21.05 -3.13 8.07
CA LEU A 22 21.74 -3.65 9.25
C LEU A 22 23.17 -4.06 8.92
N SER A 23 23.37 -4.86 7.86
CA SER A 23 24.71 -5.27 7.43
C SER A 23 25.62 -4.07 7.17
N TYR A 24 25.06 -2.99 6.59
CA TYR A 24 25.81 -1.77 6.34
C TYR A 24 26.07 -0.97 7.63
N ALA A 25 25.08 -0.84 8.51
CA ALA A 25 25.21 -0.16 9.80
C ALA A 25 26.29 -0.82 10.70
N GLU A 26 26.42 -2.14 10.65
CA GLU A 26 27.50 -2.86 11.35
C GLU A 26 28.88 -2.49 10.82
N GLN A 27 29.05 -2.38 9.51
CA GLN A 27 30.31 -1.96 8.90
C GLN A 27 30.67 -0.53 9.29
N VAL A 28 29.69 0.38 9.24
CA VAL A 28 29.87 1.79 9.65
C VAL A 28 30.24 1.89 11.12
N ASN A 29 29.57 1.14 11.99
CA ASN A 29 29.86 1.16 13.43
C ASN A 29 31.27 0.65 13.76
N ARG A 30 31.72 -0.46 13.12
CA ARG A 30 33.09 -0.96 13.28
C ARG A 30 34.13 0.07 12.85
N SER A 31 33.93 0.72 11.70
CA SER A 31 34.81 1.78 11.20
C SER A 31 34.82 3.02 12.13
N ALA A 32 33.66 3.41 12.66
CA ALA A 32 33.53 4.52 13.61
C ALA A 32 34.22 4.21 14.95
N GLN A 33 34.11 2.98 15.44
CA GLN A 33 34.77 2.52 16.67
C GLN A 33 36.29 2.60 16.52
N ALA A 34 36.83 2.09 15.41
CA ALA A 34 38.27 2.15 15.11
C ALA A 34 38.76 3.60 15.06
N SER A 35 38.02 4.48 14.38
CA SER A 35 38.32 5.91 14.28
C SER A 35 38.36 6.61 15.64
N ALA A 36 37.38 6.32 16.51
CA ALA A 36 37.32 6.87 17.86
C ALA A 36 38.47 6.38 18.76
N GLN A 37 38.86 5.10 18.65
CA GLN A 37 40.00 4.55 19.38
C GLN A 37 41.33 5.16 18.92
N LEU A 38 41.53 5.32 17.61
CA LEU A 38 42.71 5.98 17.05
C LEU A 38 42.82 7.44 17.54
N ALA A 39 41.73 8.19 17.45
CA ALA A 39 41.65 9.56 17.94
C ALA A 39 41.99 9.67 19.44
N ARG A 40 41.51 8.73 20.25
CA ARG A 40 41.84 8.65 21.68
C ARG A 40 43.34 8.43 21.89
N ARG A 41 43.96 7.49 21.18
CA ARG A 41 45.41 7.20 21.31
C ARG A 41 46.26 8.38 20.85
N MET A 42 45.91 9.01 19.73
CA MET A 42 46.65 10.17 19.23
C MET A 42 46.53 11.39 20.16
N GLN A 43 45.38 11.57 20.83
CA GLN A 43 45.26 12.61 21.84
C GLN A 43 46.15 12.35 23.06
N LEU A 44 46.28 11.10 23.50
CA LEU A 44 47.16 10.75 24.63
C LEU A 44 48.63 11.05 24.33
N VAL A 45 49.03 10.98 23.07
CA VAL A 45 50.39 11.30 22.59
C VAL A 45 50.53 12.79 22.22
N GLY A 46 49.48 13.61 22.40
CA GLY A 46 49.51 15.06 22.15
C GLY A 46 49.29 15.48 20.69
N ASN A 47 49.19 14.54 19.76
CA ASN A 47 49.03 14.79 18.32
C ASN A 47 47.57 15.09 17.90
N PHE A 48 46.66 15.25 18.86
CA PHE A 48 45.23 15.45 18.57
C PHE A 48 44.58 16.39 19.60
N SER A 49 43.74 17.30 19.12
CA SER A 49 43.02 18.23 19.99
C SER A 49 41.80 17.58 20.66
N LYS A 50 41.37 18.14 21.81
CA LYS A 50 40.11 17.76 22.47
C LYS A 50 38.90 17.88 21.53
N LEU A 51 38.86 18.92 20.69
CA LEU A 51 37.79 19.16 19.72
C LEU A 51 37.74 18.06 18.66
N GLN A 52 38.89 17.72 18.06
CA GLN A 52 38.94 16.67 17.05
C GLN A 52 38.53 15.32 17.63
N ARG A 53 38.95 14.99 18.87
CA ARG A 53 38.47 13.78 19.56
C ARG A 53 36.96 13.80 19.77
N ALA A 54 36.42 14.93 20.23
CA ALA A 54 34.98 15.05 20.46
C ALA A 54 34.19 14.80 19.16
N ARG A 55 34.65 15.31 18.01
CA ARG A 55 34.04 15.03 16.70
C ARG A 55 34.01 13.54 16.36
N GLN A 56 35.09 12.81 16.63
CA GLN A 56 35.14 11.36 16.40
C GLN A 56 34.25 10.58 17.38
N GLN A 57 34.17 11.04 18.63
CA GLN A 57 33.28 10.45 19.63
C GLN A 57 31.80 10.61 19.24
N VAL A 58 31.41 11.79 18.73
CA VAL A 58 30.05 12.04 18.23
C VAL A 58 29.74 11.08 17.08
N PHE A 59 30.65 10.95 16.10
CA PHE A 59 30.44 10.03 14.99
C PHE A 59 30.26 8.57 15.45
N TYR A 60 31.04 8.11 16.43
CA TYR A 60 30.86 6.76 16.99
C TYR A 60 29.53 6.61 17.75
N ALA A 61 29.10 7.63 18.49
CA ALA A 61 27.80 7.62 19.18
C ALA A 61 26.63 7.57 18.18
N ASP A 62 26.69 8.36 17.11
CA ASP A 62 25.70 8.35 16.02
C ASP A 62 25.64 6.97 15.35
N ALA A 63 26.79 6.41 14.97
CA ALA A 63 26.86 5.09 14.34
C ALA A 63 26.36 3.96 15.26
N THR A 64 26.53 4.09 16.58
CA THR A 64 25.99 3.14 17.56
C THR A 64 24.47 3.23 17.65
N THR A 65 23.94 4.44 17.58
CA THR A 65 22.49 4.69 17.57
C THR A 65 21.87 4.16 16.27
N ASP A 66 22.47 4.45 15.11
CA ASP A 66 22.05 3.93 13.81
C ASP A 66 22.04 2.39 13.78
N LEU A 67 23.06 1.75 14.36
CA LEU A 67 23.11 0.29 14.47
C LEU A 67 21.97 -0.26 15.35
N ALA A 68 21.68 0.37 16.48
CA ALA A 68 20.57 -0.04 17.35
C ALA A 68 19.22 0.09 16.63
N LEU A 69 19.01 1.20 15.90
CA LEU A 69 17.81 1.41 15.09
C LEU A 69 17.69 0.39 13.96
N ALA A 70 18.79 0.07 13.26
CA ALA A 70 18.79 -0.92 12.20
C ALA A 70 18.47 -2.34 12.72
N ARG A 71 19.00 -2.71 13.89
CA ARG A 71 18.68 -3.98 14.56
C ARG A 71 17.19 -4.07 14.91
N HIS A 72 16.64 -3.01 15.49
CA HIS A 72 15.22 -2.96 15.79
C HIS A 72 14.35 -3.03 14.53
N ALA A 73 14.73 -2.32 13.46
CA ALA A 73 14.03 -2.35 12.18
C ALA A 73 13.97 -3.75 11.55
N VAL A 74 15.07 -4.53 11.64
CA VAL A 74 15.08 -5.93 11.19
C VAL A 74 14.09 -6.77 11.98
N THR A 75 14.09 -6.67 13.31
CA THR A 75 13.11 -7.39 14.13
C THR A 75 11.68 -6.97 13.78
N ALA A 76 11.40 -5.66 13.77
CA ALA A 76 10.06 -5.13 13.52
C ALA A 76 9.50 -5.54 12.14
N THR A 77 10.32 -5.43 11.08
CA THR A 77 9.90 -5.78 9.72
C THR A 77 9.77 -7.29 9.51
N ARG A 78 10.58 -8.10 10.21
CA ARG A 78 10.44 -9.56 10.23
C ARG A 78 9.14 -9.98 10.91
N GLU A 79 8.83 -9.44 12.08
CA GLU A 79 7.58 -9.75 12.79
C GLU A 79 6.35 -9.28 12.02
N ASP A 80 6.43 -8.13 11.34
CA ASP A 80 5.36 -7.67 10.45
C ASP A 80 5.10 -8.67 9.30
N LEU A 81 6.18 -9.19 8.68
CA LEU A 81 6.07 -10.20 7.63
C LEU A 81 5.50 -11.52 8.16
N VAL A 82 5.94 -11.98 9.34
CA VAL A 82 5.42 -13.19 10.01
C VAL A 82 3.91 -13.06 10.24
N ARG A 83 3.46 -11.91 10.73
CA ARG A 83 2.04 -11.61 10.97
C ARG A 83 1.21 -11.61 9.68
N ILE A 84 1.72 -11.01 8.60
CA ILE A 84 1.00 -10.96 7.31
C ILE A 84 0.95 -12.34 6.63
N LEU A 85 2.00 -13.15 6.80
CA LEU A 85 2.06 -14.53 6.30
C LEU A 85 1.26 -15.52 7.17
N GLY A 86 0.94 -15.15 8.42
CA GLY A 86 0.22 -16.01 9.36
C GLY A 86 1.05 -17.21 9.82
N LEU A 87 2.37 -17.06 9.93
CA LEU A 87 3.27 -18.16 10.31
C LEU A 87 3.26 -18.38 11.83
N ASP A 88 3.34 -19.65 12.25
CA ASP A 88 3.63 -20.01 13.64
C ASP A 88 5.13 -19.78 13.99
N GLU A 89 5.50 -19.84 15.28
CA GLU A 89 6.88 -19.60 15.73
C GLU A 89 7.91 -20.56 15.10
N ALA A 90 7.51 -21.83 14.89
CA ALA A 90 8.39 -22.85 14.30
C ALA A 90 8.62 -22.61 12.80
N GLN A 91 7.62 -22.10 12.09
CA GLN A 91 7.69 -21.68 10.69
C GLN A 91 8.43 -20.35 10.55
N ALA A 92 8.19 -19.40 11.44
CA ALA A 92 8.89 -18.10 11.47
C ALA A 92 10.40 -18.27 11.68
N THR A 93 10.81 -19.27 12.45
CA THR A 93 12.24 -19.62 12.63
C THR A 93 12.87 -20.16 11.36
N ARG A 94 12.10 -20.88 10.52
CA ARG A 94 12.56 -21.43 9.23
C ARG A 94 12.53 -20.41 8.08
N LEU A 95 11.95 -19.23 8.28
CA LEU A 95 11.89 -18.18 7.27
C LEU A 95 13.29 -17.60 6.99
N THR A 96 13.81 -17.90 5.80
CA THR A 96 15.09 -17.34 5.32
C THR A 96 14.85 -16.19 4.37
N LEU A 97 15.36 -15.01 4.71
CA LEU A 97 15.34 -13.83 3.84
C LEU A 97 16.69 -13.69 3.11
N PRO A 98 16.70 -13.23 1.85
CA PRO A 98 17.95 -12.91 1.15
C PRO A 98 18.67 -11.73 1.82
N ALA A 99 19.99 -11.68 1.66
CA ALA A 99 20.84 -10.69 2.31
C ALA A 99 20.77 -9.27 1.67
N ARG A 100 20.30 -9.16 0.41
CA ARG A 100 20.18 -7.89 -0.32
C ARG A 100 18.96 -7.88 -1.23
N LEU A 101 18.47 -6.68 -1.54
CA LEU A 101 17.43 -6.50 -2.54
C LEU A 101 17.93 -6.93 -3.94
N PRO A 102 17.02 -7.45 -4.80
CA PRO A 102 17.34 -7.72 -6.19
C PRO A 102 17.75 -6.45 -6.93
N ASP A 103 18.61 -6.61 -7.93
CA ASP A 103 19.10 -5.49 -8.73
C ASP A 103 17.98 -4.88 -9.58
N LEU A 104 18.09 -3.58 -9.86
CA LEU A 104 17.11 -2.86 -10.65
C LEU A 104 16.97 -3.46 -12.06
N PRO A 105 15.73 -3.55 -12.59
CA PRO A 105 15.52 -3.96 -13.97
C PRO A 105 16.22 -3.01 -14.95
N LYS A 106 16.59 -3.53 -16.13
CA LYS A 106 17.33 -2.75 -17.14
C LYS A 106 16.49 -1.64 -17.79
N ALA A 107 15.18 -1.84 -17.86
CA ALA A 107 14.24 -0.89 -18.47
C ALA A 107 12.99 -0.73 -17.59
N PRO A 108 12.42 0.48 -17.54
CA PRO A 108 11.12 0.71 -16.92
C PRO A 108 9.99 0.06 -17.76
N ARG A 109 8.85 -0.23 -17.13
CA ARG A 109 7.64 -0.64 -17.85
C ARG A 109 7.07 0.52 -18.67
N ASP A 110 6.53 0.21 -19.85
CA ASP A 110 5.94 1.21 -20.74
C ASP A 110 4.57 1.72 -20.22
N PRO A 111 4.29 3.04 -20.27
CA PRO A 111 3.02 3.58 -19.77
C PRO A 111 1.79 3.06 -20.53
N GLN A 112 1.90 2.81 -21.83
CA GLN A 112 0.80 2.32 -22.68
C GLN A 112 0.49 0.85 -22.38
N GLU A 113 1.50 0.04 -22.11
CA GLU A 113 1.29 -1.35 -21.71
C GLU A 113 0.62 -1.45 -20.34
N VAL A 114 1.07 -0.62 -19.40
CA VAL A 114 0.48 -0.54 -18.04
C VAL A 114 -0.97 -0.06 -18.11
N SER A 115 -1.28 0.93 -18.94
CA SER A 115 -2.65 1.45 -19.10
C SER A 115 -3.59 0.44 -19.76
N LYS A 116 -3.14 -0.26 -20.81
CA LYS A 116 -3.92 -1.33 -21.47
C LYS A 116 -4.21 -2.48 -20.52
N THR A 117 -3.20 -2.93 -19.78
CA THR A 117 -3.34 -4.03 -18.81
C THR A 117 -4.31 -3.64 -17.70
N ALA A 118 -4.18 -2.43 -17.15
CA ALA A 118 -5.08 -1.94 -16.11
C ALA A 118 -6.53 -1.79 -16.61
N ALA A 119 -6.75 -1.31 -17.83
CA ALA A 119 -8.10 -1.19 -18.39
C ALA A 119 -8.83 -2.55 -18.48
N GLN A 120 -8.08 -3.64 -18.70
CA GLN A 120 -8.65 -4.99 -18.86
C GLN A 120 -8.79 -5.74 -17.53
N GLN A 121 -7.81 -5.60 -16.62
CA GLN A 121 -7.67 -6.46 -15.44
C GLN A 121 -8.23 -5.85 -14.15
N ARG A 122 -8.70 -4.59 -14.19
CA ARG A 122 -9.17 -3.90 -12.99
C ARG A 122 -10.46 -4.47 -12.41
N LEU A 123 -10.31 -5.12 -11.25
CA LEU A 123 -11.42 -5.77 -10.56
C LEU A 123 -12.41 -4.81 -9.93
N ASP A 124 -11.98 -3.61 -9.56
CA ASP A 124 -12.85 -2.57 -9.02
C ASP A 124 -13.83 -2.05 -10.07
N VAL A 125 -13.37 -1.85 -11.31
CA VAL A 125 -14.23 -1.47 -12.45
C VAL A 125 -15.16 -2.62 -12.82
N GLN A 126 -14.66 -3.86 -12.85
CA GLN A 126 -15.49 -5.04 -13.11
C GLN A 126 -16.58 -5.22 -12.04
N LEU A 127 -16.23 -5.01 -10.76
CA LEU A 127 -17.18 -5.06 -9.65
C LEU A 127 -18.25 -3.97 -9.78
N ALA A 128 -17.85 -2.72 -10.03
CA ALA A 128 -18.80 -1.62 -10.22
C ALA A 128 -19.73 -1.85 -11.42
N ARG A 129 -19.20 -2.40 -12.51
CA ARG A 129 -20.00 -2.82 -13.67
C ARG A 129 -21.01 -3.90 -13.30
N SER A 130 -20.59 -4.95 -12.59
CA SER A 130 -21.49 -6.02 -12.16
C SER A 130 -22.60 -5.52 -11.23
N GLN A 131 -22.31 -4.55 -10.35
CA GLN A 131 -23.31 -3.92 -9.47
C GLN A 131 -24.34 -3.11 -10.28
N LEU A 132 -23.88 -2.37 -11.29
CA LEU A 132 -24.77 -1.65 -12.21
C LEU A 132 -25.67 -2.62 -12.99
N ASP A 133 -25.11 -3.72 -13.50
CA ASP A 133 -25.86 -4.74 -14.24
C ASP A 133 -26.92 -5.42 -13.35
N LEU A 134 -26.62 -5.68 -12.07
CA LEU A 134 -27.57 -6.26 -11.11
C LEU A 134 -28.74 -5.31 -10.83
N VAL A 135 -28.46 -4.02 -10.58
CA VAL A 135 -29.52 -3.02 -10.31
C VAL A 135 -30.35 -2.77 -11.57
N GLY A 136 -29.72 -2.73 -12.76
CA GLY A 136 -30.42 -2.60 -14.04
C GLY A 136 -31.34 -3.79 -14.34
N ARG A 137 -30.90 -5.02 -14.07
CA ARG A 137 -31.76 -6.22 -14.21
C ARG A 137 -32.92 -6.21 -13.22
N ALA A 138 -32.68 -5.84 -11.96
CA ALA A 138 -33.71 -5.76 -10.93
C ALA A 138 -34.81 -4.75 -11.30
N GLN A 139 -34.45 -3.62 -11.92
CA GLN A 139 -35.41 -2.66 -12.46
C GLN A 139 -36.28 -3.28 -13.57
N GLY A 140 -35.69 -4.06 -14.49
CA GLY A 140 -36.41 -4.72 -15.57
C GLY A 140 -37.44 -5.76 -15.11
N PHE A 141 -37.10 -6.60 -14.13
CA PHE A 141 -38.02 -7.62 -13.58
C PHE A 141 -39.20 -7.02 -12.80
N ASN A 142 -38.99 -5.91 -12.11
CA ASN A 142 -40.02 -5.33 -11.25
C ASN A 142 -41.04 -4.46 -12.01
N LEU A 143 -40.68 -4.00 -13.22
CA LEU A 143 -41.62 -3.35 -14.13
C LEU A 143 -42.71 -4.35 -14.61
N LEU A 144 -42.38 -5.63 -14.76
CA LEU A 144 -43.32 -6.68 -15.18
C LEU A 144 -44.39 -6.98 -14.12
N GLY A 145 -44.00 -6.98 -12.83
CA GLY A 145 -44.94 -7.21 -11.71
C GLY A 145 -45.97 -6.09 -11.49
N THR A 146 -45.84 -4.95 -12.19
CA THR A 146 -46.83 -3.87 -12.14
C THR A 146 -48.03 -4.14 -13.06
N PHE A 147 -47.87 -4.98 -14.07
CA PHE A 147 -48.90 -5.16 -15.10
C PHE A 147 -49.86 -6.31 -14.81
N ILE A 148 -49.40 -7.42 -14.21
CA ILE A 148 -50.28 -8.56 -13.93
C ILE A 148 -49.71 -9.36 -12.75
N ASP A 149 -50.44 -9.43 -11.65
CA ASP A 149 -50.24 -10.44 -10.59
C ASP A 149 -51.22 -11.58 -10.87
N VAL A 150 -50.71 -12.70 -11.41
CA VAL A 150 -51.51 -13.90 -11.71
C VAL A 150 -51.17 -14.96 -10.69
N GLU A 151 -52.06 -15.18 -9.73
CA GLU A 151 -51.94 -16.27 -8.77
C GLU A 151 -52.83 -17.43 -9.23
N VAL A 152 -52.23 -18.59 -9.51
CA VAL A 152 -52.94 -19.79 -9.94
C VAL A 152 -53.04 -20.74 -8.76
N GLY A 153 -54.24 -20.84 -8.17
CA GLY A 153 -54.54 -21.73 -7.06
C GLY A 153 -55.30 -22.97 -7.53
N ALA A 154 -54.82 -24.17 -7.16
CA ALA A 154 -55.57 -25.41 -7.35
C ALA A 154 -56.12 -25.89 -6.02
N ARG A 155 -57.46 -25.87 -5.86
CA ARG A 155 -58.13 -26.27 -4.62
C ARG A 155 -58.80 -27.63 -4.80
N ARG A 156 -58.55 -28.55 -3.86
CA ARG A 156 -59.18 -29.87 -3.81
C ARG A 156 -59.85 -30.06 -2.45
N ASP A 157 -61.15 -29.80 -2.41
CA ASP A 157 -61.95 -30.00 -1.21
C ASP A 157 -62.75 -31.32 -1.32
N THR A 158 -62.71 -32.11 -0.25
CA THR A 158 -63.57 -33.28 -0.09
C THR A 158 -64.47 -33.04 1.10
N VAL A 159 -65.76 -32.84 0.85
CA VAL A 159 -66.76 -32.68 1.91
C VAL A 159 -67.42 -34.03 2.14
N PHE A 160 -67.40 -34.47 3.39
CA PHE A 160 -68.09 -35.67 3.83
C PHE A 160 -69.29 -35.27 4.67
N ASP A 161 -70.48 -35.56 4.17
CA ASP A 161 -71.71 -35.31 4.89
C ASP A 161 -72.16 -36.62 5.59
N ASN A 162 -72.10 -36.63 6.92
CA ASN A 162 -72.36 -37.82 7.75
C ASN A 162 -73.85 -38.19 7.86
N ALA A 163 -74.76 -37.39 7.28
CA ALA A 163 -76.19 -37.65 7.29
C ALA A 163 -76.70 -38.49 6.10
N GLU A 164 -76.02 -38.47 4.96
CA GLU A 164 -76.49 -39.16 3.73
C GLU A 164 -75.45 -40.12 3.09
N GLY A 165 -74.27 -40.30 3.70
CA GLY A 165 -73.33 -41.35 3.27
C GLY A 165 -72.75 -41.16 1.87
N THR A 166 -72.76 -39.94 1.33
CA THR A 166 -72.19 -39.63 0.01
C THR A 166 -70.94 -38.75 0.14
N ARG A 167 -69.93 -39.08 -0.68
CA ARG A 167 -68.64 -38.38 -0.75
C ARG A 167 -68.66 -37.46 -1.97
N SER A 168 -68.76 -36.15 -1.77
CA SER A 168 -68.62 -35.20 -2.88
C SER A 168 -67.19 -34.67 -2.93
N THR A 169 -66.55 -34.80 -4.09
CA THR A 169 -65.19 -34.29 -4.34
C THR A 169 -65.31 -33.08 -5.24
N GLY A 170 -65.07 -31.89 -4.69
CA GLY A 170 -64.98 -30.65 -5.45
C GLY A 170 -63.58 -30.47 -6.00
N ARG A 171 -63.46 -30.38 -7.33
CA ARG A 171 -62.22 -29.94 -8.01
C ARG A 171 -62.53 -28.61 -8.70
N GLY A 172 -61.84 -27.55 -8.27
CA GLY A 172 -61.94 -26.23 -8.86
C GLY A 172 -60.55 -25.71 -9.20
N PHE A 173 -60.44 -25.08 -10.37
CA PHE A 173 -59.30 -24.22 -10.71
C PHE A 173 -59.75 -22.78 -10.45
N GLU A 174 -59.03 -22.08 -9.57
CA GLU A 174 -59.30 -20.68 -9.26
C GLU A 174 -58.18 -19.84 -9.85
N LEU A 175 -58.56 -18.85 -10.65
CA LEU A 175 -57.65 -17.94 -11.34
C LEU A 175 -57.97 -16.56 -10.79
N ASP A 176 -57.23 -16.14 -9.77
CA ASP A 176 -57.37 -14.81 -9.18
C ASP A 176 -56.46 -13.85 -9.95
N ILE A 177 -57.07 -12.94 -10.70
CA ILE A 177 -56.36 -11.91 -11.46
C ILE A 177 -56.56 -10.60 -10.73
N ARG A 178 -55.60 -10.24 -9.87
CA ARG A 178 -55.67 -9.00 -9.11
C ARG A 178 -55.22 -7.84 -10.00
N LEU A 179 -56.18 -7.08 -10.51
CA LEU A 179 -55.92 -5.82 -11.22
C LEU A 179 -55.83 -4.66 -10.20
N PRO A 180 -54.65 -4.08 -9.95
CA PRO A 180 -54.53 -2.94 -9.03
C PRO A 180 -55.16 -1.68 -9.65
N LEU A 181 -56.28 -1.21 -9.09
CA LEU A 181 -56.99 -0.02 -9.56
C LEU A 181 -56.37 1.31 -9.07
N PHE A 182 -55.38 1.28 -8.18
CA PHE A 182 -54.60 2.44 -7.73
C PHE A 182 -53.10 2.09 -7.70
N ASP A 183 -52.30 2.69 -8.57
CA ASP A 183 -50.84 2.49 -8.66
C ASP A 183 -50.11 3.24 -7.53
N TRP A 184 -49.84 2.54 -6.43
CA TRP A 184 -48.96 2.99 -5.34
C TRP A 184 -47.49 2.60 -5.59
N GLY A 185 -47.15 2.20 -6.81
CA GLY A 185 -45.82 1.79 -7.24
C GLY A 185 -44.85 2.95 -7.52
N GLY A 186 -45.32 4.21 -7.50
CA GLY A 186 -44.49 5.41 -7.71
C GLY A 186 -43.27 5.48 -6.80
N ALA A 187 -43.48 5.41 -5.47
CA ALA A 187 -42.38 5.44 -4.49
C ALA A 187 -41.38 4.28 -4.69
N ARG A 188 -41.87 3.11 -5.13
CA ARG A 188 -41.03 1.95 -5.43
C ARG A 188 -40.21 2.18 -6.70
N ARG A 189 -40.82 2.71 -7.77
CA ARG A 189 -40.12 3.11 -9.02
C ARG A 189 -39.08 4.21 -8.76
N ASP A 190 -39.40 5.19 -7.93
CA ASP A 190 -38.49 6.27 -7.55
C ASP A 190 -37.31 5.76 -6.74
N LEU A 191 -37.55 4.79 -5.85
CA LEU A 191 -36.46 4.11 -5.14
C LEU A 191 -35.54 3.35 -6.11
N PHE A 192 -36.11 2.60 -7.07
CA PHE A 192 -35.30 1.88 -8.05
C PHE A 192 -34.56 2.81 -9.01
N SER A 193 -35.19 3.89 -9.48
CA SER A 193 -34.53 4.89 -10.33
C SER A 193 -33.39 5.59 -9.59
N ALA A 194 -33.59 5.92 -8.31
CA ALA A 194 -32.54 6.47 -7.45
C ALA A 194 -31.39 5.47 -7.24
N GLN A 195 -31.69 4.19 -7.03
CA GLN A 195 -30.67 3.14 -6.91
C GLN A 195 -29.87 2.94 -8.20
N THR A 196 -30.53 2.94 -9.36
CA THR A 196 -29.86 2.84 -10.67
C THR A 196 -28.96 4.05 -10.91
N LEU A 197 -29.46 5.27 -10.65
CA LEU A 197 -28.68 6.49 -10.78
C LEU A 197 -27.48 6.52 -9.82
N ALA A 198 -27.67 6.06 -8.58
CA ALA A 198 -26.58 5.92 -7.62
C ALA A 198 -25.53 4.89 -8.08
N ALA A 199 -25.95 3.74 -8.62
CA ALA A 199 -25.05 2.72 -9.16
C ALA A 199 -24.28 3.23 -10.40
N ALA A 200 -24.93 3.97 -11.30
CA ALA A 200 -24.31 4.57 -12.47
C ALA A 200 -23.26 5.62 -12.06
N ASN A 201 -23.61 6.54 -11.16
CA ASN A 201 -22.66 7.53 -10.62
C ASN A 201 -21.47 6.87 -9.91
N ARG A 202 -21.72 5.77 -9.18
CA ARG A 202 -20.66 5.00 -8.53
C ARG A 202 -19.72 4.37 -9.56
N TYR A 203 -20.26 3.79 -10.63
CA TYR A 203 -19.46 3.29 -11.75
C TYR A 203 -18.61 4.40 -12.38
N ASP A 204 -19.19 5.54 -12.74
CA ASP A 204 -18.45 6.66 -13.32
C ASP A 204 -17.37 7.22 -12.38
N ALA A 205 -17.66 7.27 -11.08
CA ALA A 205 -16.68 7.65 -10.07
C ALA A 205 -15.53 6.65 -9.98
N THR A 206 -15.81 5.34 -10.02
CA THR A 206 -14.79 4.29 -10.00
C THR A 206 -13.90 4.32 -11.23
N VAL A 207 -14.46 4.52 -12.44
CA VAL A 207 -13.69 4.61 -13.69
C VAL A 207 -12.78 5.85 -13.70
N ARG A 208 -13.30 7.01 -13.28
CA ARG A 208 -12.50 8.23 -13.19
C ARG A 208 -11.41 8.10 -12.14
N GLY A 209 -11.76 7.62 -10.93
CA GLY A 209 -10.81 7.35 -9.86
C GLY A 209 -9.72 6.36 -10.27
N ALA A 210 -10.10 5.33 -11.02
CA ALA A 210 -9.19 4.33 -11.53
C ALA A 210 -8.07 4.93 -12.41
N SER A 211 -8.45 5.73 -13.40
CA SER A 211 -7.48 6.40 -14.27
C SER A 211 -6.53 7.34 -13.51
N SER A 212 -7.04 8.00 -12.46
CA SER A 212 -6.25 8.90 -11.62
C SER A 212 -5.21 8.14 -10.79
N GLN A 213 -5.65 7.10 -10.08
CA GLN A 213 -4.78 6.24 -9.27
C GLN A 213 -3.69 5.57 -10.09
N LEU A 214 -4.00 5.19 -11.34
CA LEU A 214 -3.02 4.58 -12.23
C LEU A 214 -1.94 5.58 -12.65
N ARG A 215 -2.34 6.80 -13.03
CA ARG A 215 -1.39 7.87 -13.38
C ARG A 215 -0.49 8.23 -12.20
N GLU A 216 -1.06 8.32 -10.99
CA GLU A 216 -0.31 8.57 -9.76
C GLU A 216 0.68 7.44 -9.45
N GLY A 217 0.20 6.19 -9.44
CA GLY A 217 1.04 5.01 -9.19
C GLY A 217 2.17 4.85 -10.21
N TYR A 218 1.88 5.12 -11.49
CA TYR A 218 2.89 5.10 -12.55
C TYR A 218 3.92 6.24 -12.38
N SER A 219 3.48 7.45 -12.02
CA SER A 219 4.38 8.57 -11.75
C SER A 219 5.34 8.26 -10.58
N ALA A 220 4.83 7.68 -9.49
CA ALA A 220 5.64 7.25 -8.35
C ALA A 220 6.65 6.15 -8.74
N TYR A 221 6.21 5.15 -9.52
CA TYR A 221 7.09 4.10 -10.04
C TYR A 221 8.19 4.67 -10.95
N ARG A 222 7.84 5.54 -11.90
CA ARG A 222 8.79 6.11 -12.84
C ARG A 222 9.83 6.97 -12.13
N THR A 223 9.39 7.83 -11.21
CA THR A 223 10.25 8.70 -10.43
C THR A 223 11.21 7.89 -9.55
N SER A 224 10.69 6.89 -8.82
CA SER A 224 11.54 6.03 -7.97
C SER A 224 12.55 5.21 -8.78
N TYR A 225 12.20 4.75 -9.99
CA TYR A 225 13.12 4.10 -10.91
C TYR A 225 14.24 5.03 -11.37
N ASP A 226 13.90 6.24 -11.80
CA ASP A 226 14.90 7.20 -12.29
C ASP A 226 15.85 7.65 -11.17
N VAL A 227 15.33 7.87 -9.96
CA VAL A 227 16.14 8.18 -8.77
C VAL A 227 17.08 7.02 -8.44
N ALA A 228 16.56 5.80 -8.34
CA ALA A 228 17.38 4.64 -7.99
C ALA A 228 18.42 4.31 -9.08
N ARG A 229 18.08 4.53 -10.36
CA ARG A 229 19.03 4.42 -11.48
C ARG A 229 20.15 5.47 -11.37
N HIS A 230 19.81 6.73 -11.11
CA HIS A 230 20.79 7.80 -10.95
C HIS A 230 21.76 7.52 -9.79
N TYR A 231 21.28 7.00 -8.67
CA TYR A 231 22.16 6.57 -7.58
C TYR A 231 23.09 5.41 -7.99
N ARG A 232 22.57 4.40 -8.69
CA ARG A 232 23.34 3.21 -9.10
C ARG A 232 24.38 3.51 -10.19
N ASP A 233 23.99 4.26 -11.21
CA ASP A 233 24.79 4.44 -12.43
C ASP A 233 25.74 5.65 -12.32
N GLU A 234 25.38 6.69 -11.54
CA GLU A 234 26.17 7.92 -11.47
C GLU A 234 26.78 8.15 -10.07
N ILE A 235 25.97 8.16 -9.02
CA ILE A 235 26.44 8.60 -7.69
C ILE A 235 27.36 7.58 -7.02
N VAL A 236 26.98 6.29 -7.02
CA VAL A 236 27.77 5.25 -6.36
C VAL A 236 29.14 5.07 -7.03
N PRO A 237 29.24 4.95 -8.38
CA PRO A 237 30.54 4.87 -9.04
C PRO A 237 31.40 6.11 -8.84
N LEU A 238 30.81 7.31 -8.88
CA LEU A 238 31.55 8.55 -8.63
C LEU A 238 32.09 8.62 -7.20
N ARG A 239 31.31 8.19 -6.21
CA ARG A 239 31.77 8.08 -4.82
C ARG A 239 32.88 7.05 -4.67
N GLN A 240 32.82 5.95 -5.43
CA GLN A 240 33.86 4.94 -5.41
C GLN A 240 35.17 5.47 -6.02
N SER A 241 35.11 6.16 -7.16
CA SER A 241 36.32 6.78 -7.75
C SER A 241 36.94 7.84 -6.83
N ILE A 242 36.12 8.61 -6.11
CA ILE A 242 36.61 9.55 -5.10
C ILE A 242 37.30 8.81 -3.94
N ALA A 243 36.75 7.68 -3.49
CA ALA A 243 37.35 6.89 -2.42
C ALA A 243 38.71 6.31 -2.86
N ASP A 244 38.78 5.78 -4.08
CA ASP A 244 40.00 5.22 -4.66
C ASP A 244 41.10 6.30 -4.80
N GLU A 245 40.75 7.48 -5.30
CA GLU A 245 41.66 8.62 -5.41
C GLU A 245 42.15 9.11 -4.04
N ASN A 246 41.28 9.17 -3.04
CA ASN A 246 41.70 9.53 -1.68
C ASN A 246 42.60 8.47 -1.05
N MET A 247 42.40 7.19 -1.36
CA MET A 247 43.30 6.12 -0.93
C MET A 247 44.68 6.29 -1.56
N LEU A 248 44.76 6.63 -2.86
CA LEU A 248 46.03 6.94 -3.52
C LEU A 248 46.72 8.15 -2.89
N ARG A 249 45.97 9.21 -2.58
CA ARG A 249 46.50 10.41 -1.91
C ARG A 249 47.01 10.14 -0.51
N TYR A 250 46.34 9.26 0.24
CA TYR A 250 46.79 8.82 1.55
C TYR A 250 48.11 8.03 1.44
N ASN A 251 48.19 7.07 0.50
CA ASN A 251 49.40 6.30 0.24
C ASN A 251 50.57 7.19 -0.23
N GLY A 252 50.28 8.24 -0.99
CA GLY A 252 51.23 9.28 -1.41
C GLY A 252 51.57 10.31 -0.35
N MET A 253 51.08 10.15 0.89
CA MET A 253 51.29 11.08 2.02
C MET A 253 50.76 12.51 1.80
N PHE A 254 49.83 12.70 0.85
CA PHE A 254 49.24 14.01 0.54
C PHE A 254 48.09 14.39 1.49
N ILE A 255 47.39 13.40 2.05
CA ILE A 255 46.30 13.60 3.01
C ILE A 255 46.53 12.78 4.28
N GLY A 256 45.99 13.27 5.40
CA GLY A 256 46.02 12.55 6.67
C GLY A 256 44.94 11.47 6.77
N VAL A 257 45.11 10.50 7.68
CA VAL A 257 44.13 9.43 7.92
C VAL A 257 42.74 9.97 8.31
N PHE A 258 42.66 11.09 9.03
CA PHE A 258 41.37 11.67 9.43
C PHE A 258 40.65 12.41 8.29
N GLU A 259 41.38 12.86 7.27
CA GLU A 259 40.77 13.39 6.05
C GLU A 259 40.17 12.25 5.22
N LEU A 260 40.90 11.14 5.09
CA LEU A 260 40.39 9.92 4.47
C LEU A 260 39.12 9.41 5.18
N LEU A 261 39.12 9.39 6.52
CA LEU A 261 37.96 9.01 7.32
C LEU A 261 36.78 9.99 7.17
N ALA A 262 37.05 11.28 6.97
CA ALA A 262 36.01 12.27 6.72
C ALA A 262 35.32 12.05 5.37
N GLU A 263 36.07 11.73 4.31
CA GLU A 263 35.48 11.36 3.02
C GLU A 263 34.73 10.04 3.09
N ALA A 264 35.29 9.02 3.77
CA ALA A 264 34.61 7.76 3.99
C ALA A 264 33.25 7.96 4.69
N ARG A 265 33.16 8.90 5.64
CA ARG A 265 31.88 9.29 6.26
C ARG A 265 30.90 9.91 5.25
N ALA A 266 31.37 10.78 4.35
CA ALA A 266 30.52 11.35 3.31
C ALA A 266 29.97 10.27 2.37
N GLN A 267 30.79 9.27 2.04
CA GLN A 267 30.39 8.10 1.26
C GLN A 267 29.30 7.28 1.96
N VAL A 268 29.35 7.14 3.29
CA VAL A 268 28.32 6.42 4.07
C VAL A 268 26.90 6.94 3.81
N THR A 269 26.73 8.26 3.81
CA THR A 269 25.43 8.88 3.53
C THR A 269 24.97 8.57 2.10
N SER A 270 25.87 8.63 1.12
CA SER A 270 25.52 8.34 -0.28
C SER A 270 25.12 6.88 -0.49
N VAL A 271 25.81 5.92 0.13
CA VAL A 271 25.44 4.50 0.04
C VAL A 271 24.11 4.23 0.74
N ARG A 272 23.87 4.81 1.92
CA ARG A 272 22.57 4.72 2.61
C ARG A 272 21.43 5.23 1.71
N ARG A 273 21.62 6.39 1.07
CA ARG A 273 20.64 6.95 0.12
C ARG A 273 20.42 6.06 -1.10
N ALA A 274 21.45 5.38 -1.60
CA ALA A 274 21.32 4.42 -2.70
C ALA A 274 20.50 3.19 -2.29
N ILE A 275 20.74 2.63 -1.10
CA ILE A 275 19.94 1.52 -0.54
C ILE A 275 18.48 1.96 -0.37
N ASP A 276 18.26 3.15 0.20
CA ASP A 276 16.92 3.71 0.39
C ASP A 276 16.21 3.93 -0.96
N ALA A 277 16.90 4.45 -1.98
CA ALA A 277 16.33 4.65 -3.31
C ALA A 277 15.91 3.32 -3.96
N GLN A 278 16.75 2.27 -3.86
CA GLN A 278 16.42 0.94 -4.34
C GLN A 278 15.22 0.35 -3.59
N HIS A 279 15.16 0.52 -2.27
CA HIS A 279 14.03 0.11 -1.45
C HIS A 279 12.72 0.82 -1.89
N GLN A 280 12.75 2.14 -2.08
CA GLN A 280 11.58 2.90 -2.54
C GLN A 280 11.09 2.46 -3.93
N PHE A 281 12.01 2.15 -4.84
CA PHE A 281 11.64 1.59 -6.15
C PHE A 281 10.86 0.27 -6.02
N TRP A 282 11.32 -0.67 -5.20
CA TRP A 282 10.63 -1.95 -5.03
C TRP A 282 9.27 -1.82 -4.33
N LEU A 283 9.12 -0.85 -3.42
CA LEU A 283 7.81 -0.50 -2.85
C LEU A 283 6.88 0.10 -3.89
N ALA A 284 7.39 0.97 -4.77
CA ALA A 284 6.63 1.56 -5.86
C ALA A 284 6.25 0.53 -6.95
N ASP A 285 7.10 -0.46 -7.24
CA ASP A 285 6.74 -1.57 -8.12
C ASP A 285 5.60 -2.42 -7.53
N ALA A 286 5.65 -2.70 -6.23
CA ALA A 286 4.59 -3.43 -5.54
C ALA A 286 3.26 -2.64 -5.52
N SER A 287 3.32 -1.32 -5.30
CA SER A 287 2.12 -0.46 -5.32
C SER A 287 1.55 -0.30 -6.73
N LEU A 288 2.40 -0.18 -7.76
CA LEU A 288 1.97 -0.14 -9.16
C LEU A 288 1.28 -1.44 -9.56
N ALA A 289 1.85 -2.60 -9.19
CA ALA A 289 1.23 -3.89 -9.46
C ALA A 289 -0.19 -3.98 -8.84
N ALA A 290 -0.37 -3.45 -7.64
CA ALA A 290 -1.68 -3.37 -6.99
C ALA A 290 -2.64 -2.41 -7.72
N ALA A 291 -2.13 -1.27 -8.19
CA ALA A 291 -2.93 -0.28 -8.93
C ALA A 291 -3.38 -0.79 -10.31
N VAL A 292 -2.58 -1.63 -10.96
CA VAL A 292 -2.93 -2.26 -12.25
C VAL A 292 -4.06 -3.28 -12.07
N ILE A 293 -4.03 -4.08 -11.01
CA ILE A 293 -5.08 -5.09 -10.74
C ILE A 293 -6.35 -4.45 -10.15
N GLY A 294 -6.22 -3.29 -9.50
CA GLY A 294 -7.32 -2.59 -8.84
C GLY A 294 -7.64 -3.18 -7.47
N ARG A 295 -7.89 -2.32 -6.49
CA ARG A 295 -8.29 -2.72 -5.13
C ARG A 295 -9.82 -2.72 -5.02
N PRO A 296 -10.52 -3.88 -5.04
CA PRO A 296 -11.94 -3.92 -4.75
C PRO A 296 -12.16 -3.50 -3.29
N GLY A 297 -12.63 -2.26 -3.07
CA GLY A 297 -12.89 -1.69 -1.75
C GLY A 297 -12.17 -0.38 -1.42
N GLY A 298 -11.26 0.10 -2.28
CA GLY A 298 -10.45 1.31 -2.03
C GLY A 298 -11.20 2.66 -2.14
N ALA A 299 -12.53 2.65 -2.19
CA ALA A 299 -13.33 3.88 -2.25
C ALA A 299 -14.61 3.71 -1.42
N VAL A 300 -14.45 3.65 -0.10
CA VAL A 300 -15.40 4.33 0.77
C VAL A 300 -14.66 5.59 1.22
N PRO A 301 -14.93 6.77 0.63
CA PRO A 301 -14.59 7.99 1.34
C PRO A 301 -15.34 7.90 2.67
N ALA A 302 -14.60 7.89 3.78
CA ALA A 302 -15.19 8.17 5.07
C ALA A 302 -15.97 9.47 4.90
N MET A 303 -17.30 9.40 4.92
CA MET A 303 -18.14 10.58 5.00
C MET A 303 -17.62 11.34 6.22
N GLY A 304 -16.97 12.46 5.97
CA GLY A 304 -16.45 13.32 7.02
C GLY A 304 -17.61 13.64 7.95
N SER A 305 -17.57 13.10 9.16
CA SER A 305 -18.23 13.70 10.30
C SER A 305 -17.67 15.12 10.38
N GLY A 306 -18.50 16.09 9.97
CA GLY A 306 -18.12 17.50 9.89
C GLY A 306 -17.47 17.93 11.19
N ALA A 307 -16.19 18.28 11.12
CA ALA A 307 -15.56 19.07 12.15
C ALA A 307 -16.26 20.43 12.14
N ALA A 308 -17.10 20.65 13.16
CA ALA A 308 -17.66 21.96 13.45
C ALA A 308 -16.48 22.94 13.68
N PRO A 309 -16.48 24.14 13.07
CA PRO A 309 -15.47 25.13 13.36
C PRO A 309 -15.63 25.58 14.82
N ALA A 310 -14.55 25.46 15.60
CA ALA A 310 -14.47 25.97 16.96
C ALA A 310 -14.71 27.50 16.96
N PRO A 311 -15.45 28.05 17.93
CA PRO A 311 -15.65 29.48 18.02
C PRO A 311 -14.34 30.17 18.39
N ALA A 312 -14.01 31.23 17.65
CA ALA A 312 -12.89 32.12 17.94
C ALA A 312 -13.08 32.74 19.33
N ALA A 313 -12.10 32.53 20.20
CA ALA A 313 -12.02 33.18 21.50
C ALA A 313 -11.90 34.69 21.30
N ALA A 314 -12.93 35.42 21.71
CA ALA A 314 -12.90 36.85 21.86
C ALA A 314 -11.87 37.23 22.93
N ALA A 315 -10.82 37.94 22.53
CA ALA A 315 -9.96 38.67 23.44
C ALA A 315 -10.76 39.84 24.03
N ALA A 316 -11.39 39.60 25.17
CA ALA A 316 -11.88 40.67 26.04
C ALA A 316 -10.68 41.21 26.84
N GLY A 317 -10.11 42.31 26.35
CA GLY A 317 -9.24 43.17 27.14
C GLY A 317 -10.07 44.14 27.98
N ALA A 318 -9.94 44.03 29.30
CA ALA A 318 -10.22 45.05 30.32
C ALA A 318 -9.44 44.59 31.57
N ALA A 319 -8.77 45.42 32.38
CA ALA A 319 -8.74 46.87 32.56
C ALA A 319 -7.35 47.24 33.15
N HIS A 320 -6.92 48.50 33.09
CA HIS A 320 -6.82 49.42 34.24
C HIS A 320 -6.38 48.80 35.57
#